data_AF-A0A7C1TX87-F1
#
_entry.id   AF-A0A7C1TX87-F1
#
_cell.length_a   1.000
_cell.length_b   1.000
_cell.length_c   1.000
_cell.angle_alpha   90.00
_cell.angle_beta   90.00
_cell.angle_gamma   90.00
#
_symmetry.space_group_name_H-M   'P 1'
#
loop_
_entity.id
_entity.type
_entity.pdbx_description
1 polymer ?
#
loop_
_entity_poly.entity_id
_entity_poly.type
_entity_poly.pdbx_seq_one_letter_code
_entity_poly.pdbx_strand_id
1 'polypeptide(L)'
;MKSFSFVIFFTVTGCSYAGPLLIFDSKLELNANCTLSVTQPKGKMEKIHFFEKESSKNCRFIHHSQTNIPHAERIGNFYVLLIETLAENKERCIAKYTAVAVANNGIVYPSSVTKTSGACNIGRERKVFEYFAHKMQLLEIK
;
A
#
# COMPACT_ATOMS: atom_id res chain seq x y z
N MET A 1 -45.48 -38.98 2.41
CA MET A 1 -45.35 -37.51 2.41
C MET A 1 -43.87 -37.18 2.31
N LYS A 2 -43.48 -36.35 1.34
CA LYS A 2 -42.08 -36.11 0.95
C LYS A 2 -41.36 -35.25 2.00
N SER A 3 -40.27 -35.77 2.56
CA SER A 3 -39.42 -35.05 3.52
C SER A 3 -38.58 -34.02 2.75
N PHE A 4 -38.81 -32.73 3.02
CA PHE A 4 -38.01 -31.64 2.47
C PHE A 4 -36.85 -31.38 3.43
N SER A 5 -35.64 -31.79 3.04
CA SER A 5 -34.41 -31.49 3.78
C SER A 5 -33.91 -30.09 3.38
N PHE A 6 -33.90 -29.15 4.33
CA PHE A 6 -33.49 -27.77 4.13
C PHE A 6 -31.99 -27.65 4.43
N VAL A 7 -31.15 -27.58 3.39
CA VAL A 7 -29.69 -27.41 3.54
C VAL A 7 -29.39 -25.91 3.62
N ILE A 8 -29.03 -25.44 4.81
CA ILE A 8 -28.60 -24.06 5.04
C ILE A 8 -27.11 -23.95 4.69
N PHE A 9 -26.80 -23.31 3.56
CA PHE A 9 -25.43 -22.94 3.20
C PHE A 9 -25.00 -21.70 3.98
N PHE A 10 -24.19 -21.88 5.03
CA PHE A 10 -23.47 -20.78 5.67
C PHE A 10 -22.26 -20.41 4.80
N THR A 11 -22.38 -19.35 4.01
CA THR A 11 -21.23 -18.74 3.33
C THR A 11 -20.44 -17.93 4.35
N VAL A 12 -19.34 -18.50 4.86
CA VAL A 12 -18.37 -17.77 5.70
C VAL A 12 -17.60 -16.82 4.80
N THR A 13 -18.05 -15.57 4.68
CA THR A 13 -17.26 -14.50 4.07
C THR A 13 -16.13 -14.14 5.02
N GLY A 14 -14.98 -14.81 4.86
CA GLY A 14 -13.76 -14.43 5.55
C GLY A 14 -13.31 -13.05 5.06
N CYS A 15 -13.39 -12.04 5.93
CA CYS A 15 -12.75 -10.77 5.69
C CYS A 15 -11.25 -11.02 5.53
N SER A 16 -10.73 -10.85 4.32
CA SER A 16 -9.30 -10.95 4.03
C SER A 16 -8.59 -9.78 4.69
N TYR A 17 -8.23 -9.93 5.95
CA TYR A 17 -7.38 -8.98 6.66
C TYR A 17 -6.00 -9.03 6.01
N ALA A 18 -5.61 -7.95 5.33
CA ALA A 18 -4.23 -7.79 4.90
C ALA A 18 -3.36 -7.75 6.16
N GLY A 19 -2.60 -8.82 6.40
CA GLY A 19 -1.68 -8.90 7.52
C GLY A 19 -0.63 -7.78 7.45
N PRO A 20 0.03 -7.48 8.58
CA PRO A 20 1.07 -6.46 8.59
C PRO A 20 2.21 -6.82 7.64
N LEU A 21 2.71 -5.83 6.92
CA LEU A 21 3.82 -6.03 6.01
C LEU A 21 5.14 -5.88 6.77
N LEU A 22 5.96 -6.94 6.76
CA LEU A 22 7.28 -6.95 7.39
C LEU A 22 8.35 -6.68 6.33
N ILE A 23 9.15 -5.64 6.55
CA ILE A 23 10.28 -5.30 5.68
C ILE A 23 11.48 -5.02 6.57
N PHE A 24 12.50 -5.85 6.44
CA PHE A 24 13.60 -5.94 7.40
C PHE A 24 13.02 -6.15 8.82
N ASP A 25 13.32 -5.24 9.75
CA ASP A 25 12.87 -5.26 11.14
C ASP A 25 11.68 -4.31 11.40
N SER A 26 11.07 -3.78 10.33
CA SER A 26 9.97 -2.82 10.43
C SER A 26 8.63 -3.45 10.07
N LYS A 27 7.61 -3.12 10.86
CA LYS A 27 6.23 -3.53 10.65
C LYS A 27 5.41 -2.37 10.09
N LEU A 28 4.80 -2.56 8.94
CA LEU A 28 3.99 -1.56 8.23
C LEU A 28 2.53 -2.00 8.19
N GLU A 29 1.63 -1.14 8.68
CA GLU A 29 0.19 -1.36 8.66
C GLU A 29 -0.51 -0.14 8.05
N LEU A 30 -1.05 -0.31 6.84
CA LEU A 30 -1.80 0.73 6.14
C LEU A 30 -3.30 0.53 6.36
N ASN A 31 -3.97 1.56 6.86
CA ASN A 31 -5.42 1.54 6.99
C ASN A 31 -6.14 2.14 5.77
N ALA A 32 -7.45 1.90 5.68
CA ALA A 32 -8.29 2.42 4.60
C ALA A 32 -8.34 3.96 4.51
N ASN A 33 -8.02 4.64 5.61
CA ASN A 33 -7.94 6.11 5.72
C ASN A 33 -6.54 6.65 5.37
N CYS A 34 -5.74 5.87 4.64
CA CYS A 34 -4.42 6.27 4.14
C CYS A 34 -3.42 6.64 5.24
N THR A 35 -3.60 6.09 6.44
CA THR A 35 -2.65 6.25 7.53
C THR A 35 -1.81 4.98 7.65
N LEU A 36 -0.51 5.14 7.51
CA LEU A 36 0.47 4.09 7.70
C LEU A 36 0.99 4.15 9.13
N SER A 37 0.75 3.08 9.88
CA SER A 37 1.41 2.84 11.16
C SER A 37 2.69 2.08 10.91
N VAL A 38 3.80 2.61 11.42
CA VAL A 38 5.13 2.01 11.32
C VAL A 38 5.58 1.64 12.72
N THR A 39 5.94 0.38 12.94
CA THR A 39 6.74 -0.03 14.10
C THR A 39 8.18 -0.22 13.63
N GLN A 40 9.04 0.73 14.00
CA GLN A 40 10.47 0.71 13.71
C GLN A 40 11.21 -0.29 14.63
N PRO A 41 12.47 -0.63 14.31
CA PRO A 41 13.30 -1.43 15.20
C PRO A 41 13.39 -0.77 16.57
N LYS A 42 13.39 -1.57 17.64
CA LYS A 42 13.29 -1.13 19.06
C LYS A 42 11.91 -0.62 19.50
N GLY A 43 10.86 -0.85 18.71
CA GLY A 43 9.47 -0.65 19.11
C GLY A 43 8.95 0.78 19.02
N LYS A 44 9.73 1.72 18.43
CA LYS A 44 9.25 3.08 18.18
C LYS A 44 8.12 3.03 17.16
N MET A 45 6.98 3.63 17.52
CA MET A 45 5.82 3.73 16.64
C MET A 45 5.72 5.11 16.03
N GLU A 46 5.42 5.15 14.73
CA GLU A 46 5.18 6.37 13.97
C GLU A 46 3.90 6.21 13.14
N LYS A 47 3.16 7.31 12.95
CA LYS A 47 1.98 7.34 12.10
C LYS A 47 2.19 8.38 11.01
N ILE A 48 2.10 7.93 9.77
CA ILE A 48 2.27 8.75 8.57
C ILE A 48 0.91 8.83 7.87
N HIS A 49 0.41 10.04 7.66
CA HIS A 49 -0.83 10.25 6.91
C HIS A 49 -0.51 10.58 5.46
N PHE A 50 -1.12 9.86 4.53
CA PHE A 50 -0.99 10.08 3.10
C PHE A 50 -2.26 10.67 2.52
N PHE A 51 -2.08 11.52 1.50
CA PHE A 51 -3.14 12.24 0.80
C PHE A 51 -3.91 13.23 1.69
N GLU A 52 -4.59 14.18 1.07
CA GLU A 52 -5.49 15.08 1.78
C GLU A 52 -6.79 14.34 2.15
N LYS A 53 -7.40 14.72 3.27
CA LYS A 53 -8.53 14.05 3.94
C LYS A 53 -9.75 13.79 3.04
N GLU A 54 -9.97 14.65 2.04
CA GLU A 54 -11.08 14.51 1.08
C GLU A 54 -10.82 13.45 0.00
N SER A 55 -9.56 13.09 -0.20
CA SER A 55 -9.12 12.11 -1.21
C SER A 55 -8.63 10.78 -0.64
N SER A 56 -8.71 10.59 0.68
CA SER A 56 -8.07 9.50 1.41
C SER A 56 -9.05 8.38 1.79
N LYS A 57 -9.64 7.70 0.80
CA LYS A 57 -10.47 6.50 1.03
C LYS A 57 -9.92 5.31 0.26
N ASN A 58 -10.13 4.11 0.81
CA ASN A 58 -9.77 2.84 0.18
C ASN A 58 -8.27 2.74 -0.17
N CYS A 59 -7.40 3.25 0.71
CA CYS A 59 -5.96 3.14 0.53
C CYS A 59 -5.47 1.69 0.62
N ARG A 60 -4.53 1.34 -0.26
CA ARG A 60 -3.86 0.03 -0.26
C ARG A 60 -2.45 0.13 -0.82
N PHE A 61 -1.61 -0.83 -0.45
CA PHE A 61 -0.36 -1.03 -1.16
C PHE A 61 -0.65 -1.51 -2.58
N ILE A 62 0.14 -1.07 -3.55
CA ILE A 62 0.09 -1.65 -4.88
C ILE A 62 0.64 -3.07 -4.80
N HIS A 63 -0.10 -4.02 -5.34
CA HIS A 63 0.29 -5.44 -5.37
C HIS A 63 0.89 -5.82 -6.72
N HIS A 64 1.69 -6.90 -6.70
CA HIS A 64 2.13 -7.56 -7.93
C HIS A 64 0.92 -7.95 -8.79
N SER A 65 1.12 -8.02 -10.11
CA SER A 65 0.06 -8.40 -11.02
C SER A 65 -0.53 -9.76 -10.66
N GLN A 66 -1.86 -9.81 -10.54
CA GLN A 66 -2.62 -11.04 -10.29
C GLN A 66 -2.33 -11.69 -8.92
N THR A 67 -1.73 -10.98 -7.97
CA THR A 67 -1.53 -11.48 -6.60
C THR A 67 -2.02 -10.47 -5.56
N ASN A 68 -2.17 -10.94 -4.33
CA ASN A 68 -2.44 -10.10 -3.16
C ASN A 68 -1.15 -9.72 -2.40
N ILE A 69 0.01 -9.86 -3.05
CA ILE A 69 1.31 -9.61 -2.44
C ILE A 69 1.70 -8.15 -2.72
N PRO A 70 1.91 -7.31 -1.70
CA PRO A 70 2.45 -5.97 -1.86
C PRO A 70 3.73 -5.98 -2.69
N HIS A 71 3.77 -5.11 -3.70
CA HIS A 71 4.91 -4.98 -4.60
C HIS A 71 5.92 -4.01 -3.96
N ALA A 72 7.04 -4.58 -3.50
CA ALA A 72 8.19 -3.83 -3.02
C ALA A 72 9.34 -4.00 -4.03
N GLU A 73 9.88 -2.89 -4.51
CA GLU A 73 11.06 -2.89 -5.38
C GLU A 73 12.30 -2.47 -4.60
N ARG A 74 13.41 -3.20 -4.79
CA ARG A 74 14.68 -2.83 -4.18
C ARG A 74 15.41 -1.81 -5.04
N ILE A 75 15.71 -0.65 -4.47
CA ILE A 75 16.46 0.44 -5.12
C ILE A 75 17.56 0.90 -4.15
N GLY A 76 18.81 0.56 -4.46
CA GLY A 76 19.94 0.79 -3.56
C GLY A 76 19.77 0.04 -2.22
N ASN A 77 19.82 0.80 -1.12
CA ASN A 77 19.68 0.32 0.26
C ASN A 77 18.23 0.39 0.78
N PHE A 78 17.25 0.51 -0.12
CA PHE A 78 15.85 0.72 0.22
C PHE A 78 14.95 -0.29 -0.48
N TYR A 79 13.89 -0.69 0.21
CA TYR A 79 12.68 -1.21 -0.42
C TYR A 79 11.67 -0.10 -0.58
N VAL A 80 11.24 0.16 -1.81
CA VAL A 80 10.24 1.16 -2.16
C VAL A 80 8.91 0.46 -2.39
N LEU A 81 7.87 0.95 -1.74
CA LEU A 81 6.49 0.50 -1.92
C LEU A 81 5.64 1.66 -2.39
N LEU A 82 4.67 1.34 -3.24
CA LEU A 82 3.68 2.30 -3.69
C LEU A 82 2.38 2.10 -2.93
N ILE A 83 1.75 3.21 -2.60
CA ILE A 83 0.44 3.27 -1.94
C ILE A 83 -0.50 3.97 -2.91
N GLU A 84 -1.65 3.37 -3.18
CA GLU A 84 -2.68 3.96 -4.03
C GLU A 84 -3.98 4.19 -3.26
N THR A 85 -4.70 5.24 -3.66
CA THR A 85 -6.10 5.49 -3.34
C THR A 85 -6.87 5.70 -4.65
N LEU A 86 -8.09 5.17 -4.70
CA LEU A 86 -8.98 5.32 -5.84
C LEU A 86 -9.99 6.42 -5.53
N ALA A 87 -10.06 7.43 -6.38
CA ALA A 87 -11.18 8.36 -6.35
C ALA A 87 -12.41 7.63 -6.93
N GLU A 88 -13.45 7.47 -6.11
CA GLU A 88 -14.74 6.92 -6.54
C GLU A 88 -15.45 7.92 -7.46
N ASN A 89 -15.06 7.97 -8.73
CA ASN A 89 -15.89 8.57 -9.76
C ASN A 89 -16.45 7.44 -10.65
N LYS A 90 -17.76 7.27 -10.66
CA LYS A 90 -18.47 6.10 -11.21
C LYS A 90 -18.28 5.90 -12.72
N GLU A 91 -17.71 6.89 -13.42
CA GLU A 91 -17.51 6.86 -14.87
C GLU A 91 -16.04 6.75 -15.31
N ARG A 92 -15.07 7.06 -14.43
CA ARG A 92 -13.64 7.04 -14.76
C ARG A 92 -12.81 6.64 -13.54
N CYS A 93 -11.99 5.60 -13.67
CA CYS A 93 -11.04 5.27 -12.62
C CYS A 93 -9.90 6.30 -12.59
N ILE A 94 -9.82 7.06 -11.50
CA ILE A 94 -8.68 7.93 -11.22
C ILE A 94 -7.98 7.38 -9.97
N ALA A 95 -6.72 7.01 -10.13
CA ALA A 95 -5.87 6.55 -9.04
C ALA A 95 -4.88 7.65 -8.65
N LYS A 96 -4.82 7.99 -7.36
CA LYS A 96 -3.71 8.77 -6.80
C LYS A 96 -2.76 7.81 -6.10
N TYR A 97 -1.47 8.00 -6.27
CA TYR A 97 -0.48 7.15 -5.64
C TYR A 97 0.74 7.93 -5.15
N THR A 98 1.31 7.44 -4.06
CA THR A 98 2.52 7.94 -3.41
C THR A 98 3.43 6.76 -3.09
N ALA A 99 4.59 7.01 -2.49
CA ALA A 99 5.55 6.00 -2.13
C ALA A 99 5.97 6.10 -0.66
N VAL A 100 6.43 4.97 -0.16
CA VAL A 100 7.18 4.86 1.09
C VAL A 100 8.41 4.00 0.84
N ALA A 101 9.55 4.40 1.41
CA ALA A 101 10.79 3.66 1.34
C ALA A 101 11.18 3.17 2.74
N VAL A 102 11.63 1.93 2.82
CA VAL A 102 12.16 1.32 4.04
C VAL A 102 13.64 1.06 3.83
N ALA A 103 14.49 1.72 4.61
CA ALA A 103 15.94 1.49 4.59
C ALA A 103 16.29 0.16 5.26
N ASN A 104 17.48 -0.39 4.96
CA ASN A 104 18.00 -1.61 5.58
C ASN A 104 18.04 -1.57 7.12
N ASN A 105 18.13 -0.37 7.72
CA ASN A 105 18.10 -0.17 9.17
C ASN A 105 16.68 -0.05 9.74
N GLY A 106 15.65 -0.30 8.94
CA GLY A 106 14.23 -0.21 9.30
C GLY A 106 13.66 1.20 9.35
N ILE A 107 14.45 2.25 9.10
CA ILE A 107 13.91 3.62 9.05
C ILE A 107 13.01 3.76 7.81
N VAL A 108 11.87 4.41 8.01
CA VAL A 108 10.86 4.62 6.98
C VAL A 108 10.88 6.06 6.51
N TYR A 109 10.90 6.26 5.20
CA TYR A 109 10.91 7.56 4.53
C TYR A 109 9.64 7.68 3.69
N PRO A 110 8.69 8.57 4.03
CA PRO A 110 7.53 8.81 3.20
C PRO A 110 7.86 9.77 2.04
N SER A 111 7.26 9.54 0.88
CA SER A 111 7.30 10.50 -0.23
C SER A 111 6.44 11.71 0.09
N SER A 112 6.96 12.92 -0.15
CA SER A 112 6.19 14.17 -0.16
C SER A 112 5.43 14.39 -1.47
N VAL A 113 5.74 13.62 -2.51
CA VAL A 113 5.15 13.75 -3.85
C VAL A 113 4.04 12.73 -4.03
N THR A 114 2.95 13.16 -4.67
CA THR A 114 1.86 12.30 -5.14
C THR A 114 1.77 12.39 -6.66
N LYS A 115 1.36 11.30 -7.31
CA LYS A 115 0.99 11.28 -8.73
C LYS A 115 -0.46 10.87 -8.91
N THR A 116 -1.09 11.38 -9.95
CA THR A 116 -2.44 11.01 -10.37
C THR A 116 -2.37 10.28 -11.71
N SER A 117 -3.18 9.25 -11.87
CA SER A 117 -3.33 8.50 -13.10
C SER A 117 -4.81 8.39 -13.46
N GLY A 118 -5.12 8.54 -14.76
CA GLY A 118 -6.46 8.30 -15.32
C GLY A 118 -6.78 6.83 -15.57
N ALA A 119 -5.94 5.90 -15.10
CA ALA A 119 -6.25 4.47 -15.09
C ALA A 119 -5.86 3.79 -13.78
N CYS A 120 -6.65 2.78 -13.43
CA CYS A 120 -6.45 1.87 -12.31
C CYS A 120 -5.24 0.96 -12.56
N ASN A 121 -4.53 0.56 -11.49
CA ASN A 121 -3.42 -0.41 -11.52
C ASN A 121 -2.13 0.07 -12.22
N ILE A 122 -1.89 1.39 -12.34
CA ILE A 122 -0.75 1.95 -13.11
C ILE A 122 0.62 1.90 -12.40
N GLY A 123 0.71 1.49 -11.14
CA GLY A 123 1.97 1.47 -10.40
C GLY A 123 2.72 0.13 -10.36
N ARG A 124 2.70 -0.68 -11.43
CA ARG A 124 3.40 -1.99 -11.44
C ARG A 124 4.74 -1.99 -12.18
N GLU A 125 5.01 -0.94 -12.95
CA GLU A 125 6.26 -0.84 -13.69
C GLU A 125 7.38 -0.31 -12.81
N ARG A 126 8.56 -0.94 -12.90
CA ARG A 126 9.77 -0.54 -12.17
C ARG A 126 10.10 0.96 -12.31
N LYS A 127 9.85 1.56 -13.48
CA LYS A 127 10.09 3.00 -13.74
C LYS A 127 9.32 3.92 -12.80
N VAL A 128 8.16 3.48 -12.29
CA VAL A 128 7.38 4.26 -11.32
C VAL A 128 8.09 4.27 -9.96
N PHE A 129 8.62 3.13 -9.53
CA PHE A 129 9.42 3.04 -8.31
C PHE A 129 10.69 3.87 -8.40
N GLU A 130 11.39 3.82 -9.55
CA GLU A 130 12.59 4.63 -9.81
C GLU A 130 12.27 6.14 -9.78
N TYR A 131 11.13 6.56 -10.35
CA TYR A 131 10.67 7.94 -10.25
C TYR A 131 10.52 8.40 -8.79
N PHE A 132 9.89 7.60 -7.92
CA PHE A 132 9.74 7.97 -6.52
C PHE A 132 11.06 7.93 -5.76
N ALA A 133 11.91 6.91 -6.01
CA ALA A 133 13.23 6.84 -5.41
C ALA A 133 14.08 8.09 -5.71
N HIS A 134 14.01 8.59 -6.95
CA HIS A 134 14.65 9.85 -7.34
C HIS A 134 14.02 11.05 -6.62
N LYS A 135 12.68 11.16 -6.58
CA LYS A 135 12.00 12.30 -5.93
C LYS A 135 12.22 12.33 -4.41
N MET A 136 12.46 11.19 -3.81
CA MET A 136 12.79 11.04 -2.39
C MET A 136 14.30 11.14 -2.12
N GLN A 137 15.13 11.36 -3.14
CA GLN A 137 16.59 11.44 -3.04
C GLN A 137 17.22 10.23 -2.32
N LEU A 138 16.65 9.04 -2.46
CA LEU A 138 17.06 7.86 -1.68
C LEU A 138 18.52 7.48 -1.92
N LEU A 139 19.03 7.68 -3.14
CA LEU A 139 20.41 7.35 -3.49
C LEU A 139 21.44 8.32 -2.90
N GLU A 140 20.99 9.46 -2.37
CA GLU A 140 21.83 10.45 -1.69
C GLU A 140 21.91 10.19 -0.18
N ILE A 141 21.00 9.37 0.35
CA ILE A 141 20.95 8.96 1.76
C ILE A 141 21.96 7.83 1.97
N LYS A 142 22.98 8.09 2.80
CA LYS A 142 24.06 7.14 3.12
C LYS A 142 23.70 6.23 4.29
#